data_AF-A0A1G1Q0I9-F1
#
_entry.id   AF-A0A1G1Q0I9-F1
#
_cell.length_a   1.000
_cell.length_b   1.000
_cell.length_c   1.000
_cell.angle_alpha   90.00
_cell.angle_beta   90.00
_cell.angle_gamma   90.00
#
_symmetry.space_group_name_H-M   'P 1'
#
loop_
_entity.id
_entity.type
_entity.pdbx_description
1 polymer ?
#
loop_
_entity_poly.entity_id
_entity_poly.type
_entity_poly.pdbx_seq_one_letter_code
_entity_poly.pdbx_strand_id
1 'polypeptide(L)'
;MGWVVLLGSLSALVGAWQLGLALSRPGLLGRLRRLVMGLTFGLVATLSLGLVVALRSFEAFAASHPVALVECRWVGEKTFDLQWIALHEGTPQEPLTIRLKGDQWSVSGGIVKWHPWLTALGMPSYQKVTRISGRYAAVQEEIAHLPTAVELNGGFDRVWEWLYRLDPYLPFVEAAYGSAAFLSVNPAVVHQVDVAPSGYLIRHTRRPPPRT
;
A
#
# COMPACT_ATOMS: atom_id res chain seq x y z
N MET A 1 11.66 12.74 9.94
CA MET A 1 11.99 11.59 10.82
C MET A 1 13.35 11.69 11.51
N GLY A 2 14.41 12.24 10.87
CA GLY A 2 15.75 12.26 11.47
C GLY A 2 15.86 12.91 12.86
N TRP A 3 15.13 14.01 13.10
CA TRP A 3 15.18 14.73 14.38
C TRP A 3 14.56 13.95 15.56
N VAL A 4 13.53 13.11 15.32
CA VAL A 4 12.90 12.28 16.36
C VAL A 4 13.83 11.15 16.79
N VAL A 5 14.52 10.53 15.83
CA VAL A 5 15.53 9.50 16.10
C VAL A 5 16.69 10.11 16.88
N LEU A 6 17.20 11.28 16.48
CA LEU A 6 18.29 11.97 17.19
C LEU A 6 17.91 12.32 18.63
N LEU A 7 16.70 12.84 18.88
CA LEU A 7 16.20 13.13 20.22
C LEU A 7 16.06 11.87 21.09
N GLY A 8 15.53 10.78 20.52
CA GLY A 8 15.41 9.49 21.22
C GLY A 8 16.77 8.91 21.61
N SER A 9 17.73 8.93 20.68
CA SER A 9 19.11 8.47 20.90
C SER A 9 19.82 9.30 21.98
N LEU A 10 19.69 10.63 21.94
CA LEU A 10 20.30 11.53 22.91
C LEU A 10 19.71 11.31 24.31
N SER A 11 18.40 11.12 24.39
CA SER A 11 17.69 10.84 25.65
C SER A 11 18.12 9.50 26.25
N ALA A 12 18.29 8.46 25.42
CA ALA A 12 18.77 7.15 25.85
C ALA A 12 20.22 7.21 26.38
N LEU A 13 21.11 7.95 25.72
CA LEU A 13 22.50 8.14 26.16
C LEU A 13 22.57 8.87 27.51
N VAL A 14 21.77 9.93 27.69
CA VAL A 14 21.70 10.67 28.96
C VAL A 14 21.12 9.80 30.06
N GLY A 15 20.06 9.02 29.78
CA GLY A 15 19.48 8.08 30.74
C GLY A 15 20.46 7.00 31.20
N ALA A 16 21.18 6.38 30.27
CA ALA A 16 22.19 5.36 30.55
C ALA A 16 23.37 5.93 31.36
N TRP A 17 23.83 7.15 31.04
CA TRP A 17 24.87 7.84 31.82
C TRP A 17 24.39 8.12 33.25
N GLN A 18 23.18 8.64 33.44
CA GLN A 18 22.64 8.92 34.79
C GLN A 18 22.49 7.64 35.63
N LEU A 19 22.07 6.52 35.02
CA LEU A 19 22.00 5.21 35.67
C LEU A 19 23.39 4.67 36.05
N GLY A 20 24.39 4.79 35.17
CA GLY A 20 25.78 4.43 35.48
C GLY A 20 26.37 5.26 36.62
N LEU A 21 26.05 6.55 36.66
CA LEU A 21 26.42 7.44 37.77
C LEU A 21 25.66 7.12 39.07
N ALA A 22 24.44 6.59 39.01
CA ALA A 22 23.69 6.15 40.19
C ALA A 22 24.33 4.92 40.86
N LEU A 23 25.00 4.06 40.08
CA LEU A 23 25.73 2.87 40.53
C LEU A 23 27.11 3.17 41.15
N SER A 24 27.60 4.42 41.02
CA SER A 24 28.78 4.90 41.75
C SER A 24 28.48 5.02 43.26
N ARG A 25 29.38 5.57 44.10
CA ARG A 25 29.11 5.80 45.55
C ARG A 25 28.55 7.20 45.90
N PRO A 26 27.40 7.70 45.39
CA PRO A 26 26.77 8.89 45.96
C PRO A 26 25.89 8.53 47.17
N GLY A 27 25.63 9.51 48.03
CA GLY A 27 24.67 9.40 49.12
C GLY A 27 23.27 8.99 48.64
N LEU A 28 22.42 8.51 49.57
CA LEU A 28 21.10 7.92 49.28
C LEU A 28 20.18 8.86 48.45
N LEU A 29 20.19 10.16 48.76
CA LEU A 29 19.44 11.19 48.03
C LEU A 29 19.97 11.42 46.60
N GLY A 30 21.30 11.34 46.43
CA GLY A 30 21.95 11.46 45.13
C GLY A 30 21.66 10.27 44.21
N ARG A 31 21.54 9.06 44.79
CA ARG A 31 21.08 7.87 44.06
C ARG A 31 19.62 8.00 43.63
N LEU A 32 18.72 8.40 44.53
CA LEU A 32 17.30 8.57 44.22
C LEU A 32 17.08 9.59 43.07
N ARG A 33 17.74 10.75 43.13
CA ARG A 33 17.66 11.77 42.08
C ARG A 33 18.11 11.23 40.71
N ARG A 34 19.22 10.50 40.67
CA ARG A 34 19.76 9.92 39.42
C ARG A 34 18.88 8.81 38.87
N LEU A 35 18.25 8.01 39.73
CA LEU A 35 17.26 7.00 39.31
C LEU A 35 16.01 7.66 38.71
N VAL A 36 15.46 8.70 39.34
CA VAL A 36 14.31 9.43 38.79
C VAL A 36 14.65 10.05 37.44
N MET A 37 15.79 10.74 37.32
CA MET A 37 16.24 11.27 36.02
C MET A 37 16.43 10.16 34.98
N GLY A 38 17.11 9.07 35.33
CA GLY A 38 17.31 7.92 34.45
C GLY A 38 15.99 7.31 33.96
N LEU A 39 15.00 7.18 34.86
CA LEU A 39 13.66 6.70 34.53
C LEU A 39 12.93 7.66 33.59
N THR A 40 12.98 8.97 33.85
CA THR A 40 12.34 9.98 32.99
C THR A 40 12.96 9.99 31.60
N PHE A 41 14.29 10.00 31.49
CA PHE A 41 14.97 9.96 30.19
C PHE A 41 14.75 8.62 29.47
N GLY A 42 14.69 7.51 30.22
CA GLY A 42 14.31 6.20 29.70
C GLY A 42 12.90 6.20 29.11
N LEU A 43 11.92 6.74 29.84
CA LEU A 43 10.53 6.87 29.38
C LEU A 43 10.45 7.72 28.11
N VAL A 44 11.12 8.87 28.06
CA VAL A 44 11.18 9.73 26.88
C VAL A 44 11.80 9.00 25.69
N ALA A 45 12.85 8.21 25.91
CA ALA A 45 13.47 7.41 24.85
C ALA A 45 12.51 6.33 24.32
N THR A 46 11.82 5.60 25.19
CA THR A 46 10.82 4.59 24.80
C THR A 46 9.66 5.20 24.03
N LEU A 47 9.11 6.33 24.48
CA LEU A 47 8.05 7.05 23.78
C LEU A 47 8.50 7.56 22.41
N SER A 48 9.73 8.09 22.31
CA SER A 48 10.30 8.55 21.04
C SER A 48 10.46 7.40 20.05
N LEU A 49 10.95 6.25 20.51
CA LEU A 49 11.08 5.05 19.68
C LEU A 49 9.70 4.56 19.21
N GLY A 50 8.72 4.50 20.10
CA GLY A 50 7.33 4.14 19.77
C GLY A 50 6.73 5.08 18.71
N LEU A 51 6.99 6.38 18.82
CA LEU A 51 6.54 7.37 17.83
C LEU A 51 7.20 7.16 16.46
N VAL A 52 8.49 6.85 16.40
CA VAL A 52 9.17 6.55 15.13
C VAL A 52 8.57 5.32 14.46
N VAL A 53 8.32 4.26 15.22
CA VAL A 53 7.69 3.03 14.71
C VAL A 53 6.27 3.33 14.19
N ALA A 54 5.49 4.10 14.95
CA ALA A 54 4.14 4.48 14.55
C ALA A 54 4.12 5.30 13.25
N LEU A 55 5.00 6.31 13.13
CA LEU A 55 5.10 7.13 11.92
C LEU A 55 5.57 6.32 10.71
N ARG A 56 6.55 5.42 10.88
CA ARG A 56 7.02 4.52 9.82
C ARG A 56 5.93 3.57 9.35
N SER A 57 5.18 3.00 10.29
CA SER A 57 4.04 2.15 9.97
C SER A 57 2.97 2.93 9.22
N PHE A 58 2.67 4.17 9.64
CA PHE A 58 1.72 5.03 8.95
C PHE A 58 2.13 5.34 7.51
N GLU A 59 3.40 5.68 7.27
CA GLU A 59 3.93 5.89 5.90
C GLU A 59 3.78 4.64 5.04
N ALA A 60 4.09 3.46 5.59
CA ALA A 60 3.96 2.18 4.88
C ALA A 60 2.50 1.87 4.53
N PHE A 61 1.53 2.24 5.38
CA PHE A 61 0.11 2.08 5.11
C PHE A 61 -0.47 3.13 4.15
N ALA A 62 0.02 4.36 4.20
CA ALA A 62 -0.49 5.47 3.40
C ALA A 62 0.10 5.52 1.99
N ALA A 63 1.27 4.90 1.77
CA ALA A 63 1.93 4.88 0.48
C ALA A 63 1.12 4.09 -0.55
N SER A 64 0.65 4.80 -1.59
CA SER A 64 0.05 4.21 -2.79
C SER A 64 1.01 4.40 -3.95
N HIS A 65 1.20 3.37 -4.78
CA HIS A 65 2.09 3.45 -5.94
C HIS A 65 1.29 3.43 -7.25
N PRO A 66 1.61 4.34 -8.21
CA PRO A 66 0.94 4.34 -9.51
C PRO A 66 1.36 3.14 -10.34
N VAL A 67 0.37 2.43 -10.87
CA VAL A 67 0.58 1.21 -11.68
C VAL A 67 0.11 1.37 -13.12
N ALA A 68 -0.93 2.17 -13.37
CA ALA A 68 -1.35 2.44 -14.73
C ALA A 68 -2.08 3.78 -14.91
N LEU A 69 -2.04 4.30 -16.13
CA LEU A 69 -3.01 5.28 -16.62
C LEU A 69 -4.04 4.57 -17.49
N VAL A 70 -5.28 5.02 -17.39
CA VAL A 70 -6.44 4.46 -18.06
C VAL A 70 -7.19 5.57 -18.78
N GLU A 71 -7.34 5.42 -20.08
CA GLU A 71 -8.15 6.29 -20.92
C GLU A 71 -9.26 5.46 -21.56
N CYS A 72 -10.50 5.95 -21.53
CA CYS A 72 -11.63 5.22 -22.10
C CYS A 72 -12.21 5.97 -23.30
N ARG A 73 -12.74 5.24 -24.27
CA ARG A 73 -13.45 5.80 -25.42
C ARG A 73 -14.65 4.95 -25.78
N TRP A 74 -15.83 5.56 -25.88
CA TRP A 74 -17.02 4.87 -26.38
C TRP A 74 -16.87 4.53 -27.86
N VAL A 75 -17.20 3.28 -28.21
CA VAL A 75 -17.16 2.76 -29.59
C VAL A 75 -18.55 2.31 -30.06
N GLY A 76 -19.44 1.94 -29.13
CA GLY A 76 -20.82 1.61 -29.43
C GLY A 76 -21.70 1.67 -28.18
N GLU A 77 -22.92 1.16 -28.31
CA GLU A 77 -23.84 1.04 -27.17
C GLU A 77 -23.25 0.08 -26.13
N LYS A 78 -22.96 0.63 -24.94
CA LYS A 78 -22.33 -0.11 -23.82
C LYS A 78 -21.07 -0.87 -24.20
N THR A 79 -20.33 -0.36 -25.20
CA THR A 79 -19.06 -0.92 -25.65
C THR A 79 -18.04 0.19 -25.76
N PHE A 80 -16.89 0.02 -25.11
CA PHE A 80 -15.84 1.02 -25.04
C PHE A 80 -14.46 0.37 -25.21
N ASP A 81 -13.54 1.13 -25.78
CA ASP A 81 -12.12 0.79 -25.80
C ASP A 81 -11.46 1.46 -24.59
N LEU A 82 -10.72 0.67 -23.82
CA LEU A 82 -9.93 1.07 -22.67
C LEU A 82 -8.46 0.97 -23.05
N GLN A 83 -7.74 2.08 -23.01
CA GLN A 83 -6.29 2.11 -23.16
C GLN A 83 -5.65 1.97 -21.79
N TRP A 84 -4.94 0.88 -21.59
CA TRP A 84 -4.16 0.59 -20.39
C TRP A 84 -2.69 0.92 -20.64
N ILE A 85 -2.19 1.94 -19.95
CA ILE A 85 -0.80 2.39 -20.05
C ILE A 85 -0.13 2.05 -18.72
N ALA A 86 0.58 0.93 -18.67
CA ALA A 86 1.29 0.51 -17.46
C ALA A 86 2.42 1.50 -17.12
N LEU A 87 2.63 1.80 -15.83
CA LEU A 87 3.81 2.51 -15.37
C LEU A 87 4.81 1.53 -14.77
N HIS A 88 6.02 1.52 -15.30
CA HIS A 88 7.17 0.83 -14.69
C HIS A 88 8.13 1.89 -14.15
N GLU A 89 8.33 1.93 -12.84
CA GLU A 89 9.13 2.95 -12.15
C GLU A 89 8.74 4.40 -12.53
N GLY A 90 7.45 4.65 -12.76
CA GLY A 90 6.92 5.95 -13.19
C GLY A 90 7.05 6.24 -14.69
N THR A 91 7.64 5.33 -15.48
CA THR A 91 7.75 5.45 -16.93
C THR A 91 6.57 4.75 -17.62
N PRO A 92 5.78 5.47 -18.43
CA PRO A 92 4.71 4.88 -19.22
C PRO A 92 5.24 3.85 -20.23
N GLN A 93 4.61 2.68 -20.27
CA GLN A 93 4.85 1.62 -21.25
C GLN A 93 3.95 1.76 -22.47
N GLU A 94 4.11 0.88 -23.45
CA GLU A 94 3.24 0.84 -24.63
C GLU A 94 1.76 0.67 -24.23
N PRO A 95 0.83 1.50 -24.78
CA PRO A 95 -0.58 1.39 -24.47
C PRO A 95 -1.18 0.08 -24.99
N LEU A 96 -1.80 -0.69 -24.11
CA LEU A 96 -2.61 -1.85 -24.46
C LEU A 96 -4.06 -1.42 -24.65
N THR A 97 -4.61 -1.57 -25.85
CA THR A 97 -6.02 -1.27 -26.14
C THR A 97 -6.89 -2.50 -25.89
N ILE A 98 -7.89 -2.36 -25.04
CA ILE A 98 -8.76 -3.44 -24.57
C ILE A 98 -10.21 -3.06 -24.86
N ARG A 99 -10.94 -3.90 -25.61
CA ARG A 99 -12.36 -3.69 -25.87
C ARG A 99 -13.21 -4.37 -24.80
N LEU A 100 -14.03 -3.59 -24.11
CA LEU A 100 -14.88 -4.05 -23.01
C LEU A 100 -16.33 -3.64 -23.24
N LYS A 101 -17.25 -4.40 -22.64
CA LYS A 101 -18.68 -4.09 -22.61
C LYS A 101 -19.14 -3.76 -21.20
N GLY A 102 -20.02 -2.77 -21.08
CA GLY A 102 -20.58 -2.29 -19.82
C GLY A 102 -20.63 -0.77 -19.74
N ASP A 103 -21.12 -0.28 -18.61
CA ASP A 103 -21.17 1.15 -18.27
C ASP A 103 -19.95 1.60 -17.45
N GLN A 104 -19.28 0.63 -16.82
CA GLN A 104 -18.15 0.81 -15.94
C GLN A 104 -17.01 -0.12 -16.36
N TRP A 105 -15.79 0.25 -15.98
CA TRP A 105 -14.64 -0.63 -16.04
C TRP A 105 -14.19 -0.94 -14.62
N SER A 106 -13.59 -2.10 -14.44
CA SER A 106 -13.01 -2.53 -13.17
C SER A 106 -11.62 -3.11 -13.36
N VAL A 107 -10.73 -2.78 -12.43
CA VAL A 107 -9.42 -3.37 -12.29
C VAL A 107 -9.44 -4.30 -11.08
N SER A 108 -8.99 -5.53 -11.26
CA SER A 108 -8.93 -6.52 -10.18
C SER A 108 -7.55 -7.17 -10.09
N GLY A 109 -7.25 -7.68 -8.91
CA GLY A 109 -6.03 -8.43 -8.66
C GLY A 109 -5.94 -8.94 -7.23
N GLY A 110 -4.80 -9.54 -6.92
CA GLY A 110 -4.51 -10.11 -5.62
C GLY A 110 -3.67 -9.19 -4.75
N ILE A 111 -3.90 -9.28 -3.44
CA ILE A 111 -3.13 -8.63 -2.40
C ILE A 111 -2.81 -9.67 -1.33
N VAL A 112 -1.53 -9.84 -1.02
CA VAL A 112 -1.07 -10.57 0.16
C VAL A 112 -0.54 -9.57 1.17
N LYS A 113 -1.18 -9.55 2.33
CA LYS A 113 -0.75 -8.79 3.49
C LYS A 113 0.14 -9.67 4.36
N TRP A 114 1.34 -9.18 4.61
CA TRP A 114 2.22 -9.77 5.60
C TRP A 114 1.74 -9.44 6.99
N HIS A 115 2.11 -10.28 7.95
CA HIS A 115 1.85 -10.03 9.36
C HIS A 115 2.46 -8.68 9.78
N PRO A 116 1.79 -7.89 10.65
CA PRO A 116 2.25 -6.56 11.05
C PRO A 116 3.71 -6.44 11.51
N TRP A 117 4.30 -7.49 12.09
CA TRP A 117 5.70 -7.47 12.50
C TRP A 117 6.65 -7.45 11.28
N LEU A 118 6.31 -8.10 10.17
CA LEU A 118 7.08 -8.03 8.92
C LEU A 118 6.91 -6.69 8.22
N THR A 119 5.69 -6.14 8.22
CA THR A 119 5.45 -4.79 7.71
C THR A 119 6.24 -3.75 8.51
N ALA A 120 6.34 -3.92 9.84
CA ALA A 120 7.18 -3.08 10.69
C ALA A 120 8.68 -3.21 10.38
N LEU A 121 9.13 -4.37 9.90
CA LEU A 121 10.49 -4.59 9.37
C LEU A 121 10.69 -4.02 7.96
N GLY A 122 9.67 -3.38 7.37
CA GLY A 122 9.74 -2.75 6.07
C GLY A 122 9.40 -3.65 4.89
N MET A 123 8.79 -4.82 5.13
CA MET A 123 8.34 -5.70 4.04
C MET A 123 7.00 -5.18 3.46
N PRO A 124 6.97 -4.68 2.22
CA PRO A 124 5.74 -4.19 1.61
C PRO A 124 4.81 -5.37 1.26
N SER A 125 3.49 -5.12 1.29
CA SER A 125 2.50 -6.11 0.83
C SER A 125 2.77 -6.52 -0.61
N TYR A 126 2.59 -7.81 -0.91
CA TYR A 126 2.75 -8.31 -2.27
C TYR A 126 1.45 -8.12 -3.04
N GLN A 127 1.53 -7.52 -4.23
CA GLN A 127 0.34 -7.09 -4.99
C GLN A 127 0.53 -7.44 -6.46
N LYS A 128 -0.54 -7.90 -7.11
CA LYS A 128 -0.52 -8.21 -8.56
C LYS A 128 -1.86 -7.87 -9.19
N VAL A 129 -1.86 -6.95 -10.15
CA VAL A 129 -3.02 -6.70 -11.02
C VAL A 129 -3.13 -7.87 -11.99
N THR A 130 -4.27 -8.55 -12.01
CA THR A 130 -4.46 -9.77 -12.81
C THR A 130 -5.48 -9.65 -13.92
N ARG A 131 -6.44 -8.72 -13.82
CA ARG A 131 -7.45 -8.55 -14.87
C ARG A 131 -8.07 -7.17 -14.90
N ILE A 132 -8.55 -6.80 -16.07
CA ILE A 132 -9.50 -5.70 -16.27
C ILE A 132 -10.79 -6.28 -16.82
N SER A 133 -11.93 -5.80 -16.35
CA SER A 133 -13.25 -6.21 -16.84
C SER A 133 -14.17 -5.02 -17.07
N GLY A 134 -15.10 -5.18 -18.00
CA GLY A 134 -16.26 -4.33 -18.12
C GLY A 134 -17.32 -4.76 -17.12
N ARG A 135 -18.05 -3.80 -16.57
CA ARG A 135 -19.10 -4.01 -15.57
C ARG A 135 -20.34 -3.19 -15.93
N TYR A 136 -21.50 -3.81 -15.82
CA TYR A 136 -22.78 -3.14 -16.01
C TYR A 136 -23.20 -2.47 -14.69
N ALA A 137 -23.80 -1.28 -14.77
CA ALA A 137 -24.27 -0.59 -13.57
C ALA A 137 -25.52 -1.29 -12.98
N ALA A 138 -26.36 -1.86 -13.86
CA ALA A 138 -27.57 -2.59 -13.48
C ALA A 138 -27.32 -4.10 -13.41
N VAL A 139 -27.78 -4.73 -12.33
CA VAL A 139 -27.63 -6.18 -12.11
C VAL A 139 -28.38 -6.98 -13.18
N GLN A 140 -29.55 -6.52 -13.62
CA GLN A 140 -30.33 -7.17 -14.67
C GLN A 140 -29.55 -7.29 -15.98
N GLU A 141 -28.73 -6.29 -16.28
CA GLU A 141 -27.88 -6.28 -17.47
C GLU A 141 -26.67 -7.19 -17.30
N GLU A 142 -26.08 -7.23 -16.11
CA GLU A 142 -24.99 -8.16 -15.79
C GLU A 142 -25.44 -9.63 -15.87
N ILE A 143 -26.71 -9.91 -15.58
CA ILE A 143 -27.33 -11.23 -15.77
C ILE A 143 -27.62 -11.50 -17.26
N ALA A 144 -28.13 -10.50 -17.98
CA ALA A 144 -28.57 -10.65 -19.36
C ALA A 144 -27.43 -10.67 -20.39
N HIS A 145 -26.28 -10.06 -20.06
CA HIS A 145 -25.16 -9.89 -20.96
C HIS A 145 -23.91 -10.62 -20.48
N LEU A 146 -23.15 -11.15 -21.43
CA LEU A 146 -21.89 -11.82 -21.13
C LEU A 146 -20.85 -10.77 -20.65
N PRO A 147 -20.18 -10.98 -19.50
CA PRO A 147 -19.12 -10.10 -19.03
C PRO A 147 -17.91 -10.17 -19.97
N THR A 148 -17.21 -9.05 -20.12
CA THR A 148 -15.95 -8.98 -20.89
C THR A 148 -14.81 -8.73 -19.93
N ALA A 149 -13.78 -9.57 -19.97
CA ALA A 149 -12.60 -9.44 -19.16
C ALA A 149 -11.35 -9.78 -19.97
N VAL A 150 -10.25 -9.09 -19.68
CA VAL A 150 -8.93 -9.36 -20.24
C VAL A 150 -7.95 -9.54 -19.10
N GLU A 151 -7.15 -10.60 -19.22
CA GLU A 151 -6.10 -10.92 -18.28
C GLU A 151 -4.92 -9.96 -18.45
N LEU A 152 -4.34 -9.54 -17.32
CA LEU A 152 -3.13 -8.74 -17.26
C LEU A 152 -2.04 -9.52 -16.50
N ASN A 153 -0.78 -9.26 -16.84
CA ASN A 153 0.39 -9.81 -16.15
C ASN A 153 0.40 -11.35 -16.00
N GLY A 154 -0.22 -12.07 -16.94
CA GLY A 154 -0.33 -13.53 -16.92
C GLY A 154 -1.17 -14.08 -15.77
N GLY A 155 -2.12 -13.30 -15.24
CA GLY A 155 -3.07 -13.76 -14.24
C GLY A 155 -2.43 -14.12 -12.90
N PHE A 156 -3.06 -15.06 -12.17
CA PHE A 156 -2.46 -15.64 -10.98
C PHE A 156 -1.49 -16.75 -11.39
N ASP A 157 -0.27 -16.68 -10.88
CA ASP A 157 0.74 -17.73 -11.07
C ASP A 157 0.68 -18.76 -9.93
N ARG A 158 1.50 -19.81 -10.04
CA ARG A 158 1.59 -20.88 -9.03
C ARG A 158 1.95 -20.37 -7.63
N VAL A 159 2.66 -19.24 -7.53
CA VAL A 159 3.02 -18.65 -6.23
C VAL A 159 1.78 -18.06 -5.58
N TRP A 160 0.95 -17.33 -6.34
CA TRP A 160 -0.33 -16.82 -5.86
C TRP A 160 -1.30 -17.92 -5.44
N GLU A 161 -1.41 -18.99 -6.22
CA GLU A 161 -2.25 -20.13 -5.86
C GLU A 161 -1.78 -20.80 -4.55
N TRP A 162 -0.47 -20.94 -4.39
CA TRP A 162 0.13 -21.48 -3.17
C TRP A 162 -0.14 -20.57 -1.96
N LEU A 163 0.01 -19.25 -2.13
CA LEU A 163 -0.27 -18.27 -1.08
C LEU A 163 -1.74 -18.29 -0.66
N TYR A 164 -2.68 -18.29 -1.59
CA TYR A 164 -4.12 -18.38 -1.27
C TYR A 164 -4.50 -19.71 -0.60
N ARG A 165 -3.84 -20.81 -0.97
CA ARG A 165 -4.16 -22.12 -0.40
C ARG A 165 -3.60 -22.29 1.01
N LEU A 166 -2.42 -21.70 1.27
CA LEU A 166 -1.68 -21.91 2.50
C LEU A 166 -1.72 -20.73 3.45
N ASP A 167 -2.40 -19.64 3.10
CA ASP A 167 -2.56 -18.48 3.97
C ASP A 167 -2.97 -18.82 5.42
N PRO A 168 -3.79 -19.84 5.74
CA PRO A 168 -4.16 -20.11 7.14
C PRO A 168 -3.03 -20.78 7.93
N TYR A 169 -2.02 -21.32 7.23
CA TYR A 169 -0.90 -22.07 7.80
C TYR A 169 0.40 -21.27 7.82
N LEU A 170 0.45 -20.10 7.18
CA LEU A 170 1.66 -19.28 7.10
C LEU A 170 1.65 -18.24 8.23
N PRO A 171 2.50 -18.35 9.27
CA PRO A 171 2.48 -17.45 10.43
C PRO A 171 2.94 -16.02 10.10
N PHE A 172 3.42 -15.82 8.87
CA PHE A 172 3.90 -14.54 8.36
C PHE A 172 2.91 -13.87 7.38
N VAL A 173 1.83 -14.54 6.98
CA VAL A 173 0.76 -13.97 6.16
C VAL A 173 -0.40 -13.64 7.09
N GLU A 174 -0.87 -12.40 7.04
CA GLU A 174 -2.08 -11.98 7.76
C GLU A 174 -3.33 -12.33 6.95
N ALA A 175 -3.30 -12.05 5.64
CA ALA A 175 -4.41 -12.32 4.74
C ALA A 175 -3.93 -12.38 3.29
N ALA A 176 -4.49 -13.30 2.50
CA ALA A 176 -4.42 -13.28 1.04
C ALA A 176 -5.84 -13.08 0.48
N TYR A 177 -6.09 -11.98 -0.24
CA TYR A 177 -7.41 -11.70 -0.79
C TYR A 177 -7.38 -10.98 -2.14
N GLY A 178 -8.48 -11.11 -2.89
CA GLY A 178 -8.71 -10.36 -4.11
C GLY A 178 -9.31 -8.98 -3.82
N SER A 179 -8.81 -7.95 -4.49
CA SER A 179 -9.38 -6.60 -4.47
C SER A 179 -9.80 -6.20 -5.87
N ALA A 180 -10.88 -5.42 -5.97
CA ALA A 180 -11.30 -4.80 -7.22
C ALA A 180 -11.74 -3.36 -6.98
N ALA A 181 -11.40 -2.48 -7.91
CA ALA A 181 -11.90 -1.10 -7.96
C ALA A 181 -12.57 -0.87 -9.31
N PHE A 182 -13.66 -0.11 -9.32
CA PHE A 182 -14.43 0.16 -10.53
C PHE A 182 -14.80 1.64 -10.64
N LEU A 183 -14.96 2.10 -11.87
CA LEU A 183 -15.39 3.46 -12.16
C LEU A 183 -16.23 3.49 -13.44
N SER A 184 -17.21 4.40 -13.49
CA SER A 184 -17.98 4.66 -14.71
C SER A 184 -17.08 5.19 -15.82
N VAL A 185 -17.38 4.78 -17.05
CA VAL A 185 -16.63 5.18 -18.23
C VAL A 185 -16.79 6.68 -18.46
N ASN A 186 -15.68 7.42 -18.47
CA ASN A 186 -15.66 8.85 -18.75
C ASN A 186 -14.57 9.17 -19.79
N PRO A 187 -14.92 9.41 -21.06
CA PRO A 187 -13.93 9.70 -22.10
C PRO A 187 -13.21 11.04 -21.96
N ALA A 188 -13.71 11.96 -21.12
CA ALA A 188 -13.11 13.28 -20.95
C ALA A 188 -11.97 13.29 -19.91
N VAL A 189 -11.75 12.19 -19.19
CA VAL A 189 -10.85 12.14 -18.03
C VAL A 189 -9.88 10.97 -18.15
N VAL A 190 -8.62 11.23 -17.84
CA VAL A 190 -7.61 10.18 -17.65
C VAL A 190 -7.66 9.73 -16.19
N HIS A 191 -7.72 8.42 -15.99
CA HIS A 191 -7.73 7.82 -14.66
C HIS A 191 -6.36 7.24 -14.35
N GLN A 192 -5.87 7.45 -13.14
CA GLN A 192 -4.66 6.81 -12.62
C GLN A 192 -5.08 5.70 -11.67
N VAL A 193 -4.58 4.50 -11.93
CA VAL A 193 -4.74 3.33 -11.05
C VAL A 193 -3.52 3.24 -10.15
N ASP A 194 -3.77 3.40 -8.87
CA ASP A 194 -2.77 3.23 -7.82
C ASP A 194 -3.05 1.94 -7.06
N VAL A 195 -2.01 1.32 -6.54
CA VAL A 195 -2.14 0.20 -5.62
C VAL A 195 -1.69 0.63 -4.23
N ALA A 196 -2.59 0.43 -3.28
CA ALA A 196 -2.38 0.67 -1.87
C ALA A 196 -2.28 -0.67 -1.12
N PRO A 197 -1.70 -0.70 0.09
CA PRO A 197 -1.59 -1.91 0.90
C PRO A 197 -2.92 -2.61 1.17
N SER A 198 -4.04 -1.89 1.10
CA SER A 198 -5.38 -2.41 1.33
C SER A 198 -6.18 -2.74 0.06
N GLY A 199 -5.78 -2.26 -1.11
CA GLY A 199 -6.65 -2.30 -2.28
C GLY A 199 -6.15 -1.52 -3.49
N TYR A 200 -6.94 -1.58 -4.56
CA TYR A 200 -6.77 -0.71 -5.72
C TYR A 200 -7.49 0.62 -5.49
N LEU A 201 -6.86 1.72 -5.91
CA LEU A 201 -7.40 3.06 -5.85
C LEU A 201 -7.41 3.65 -7.27
N ILE A 202 -8.50 4.32 -7.63
CA ILE A 202 -8.61 5.01 -8.91
C ILE A 202 -8.69 6.50 -8.61
N ARG A 203 -7.72 7.28 -9.12
CA ARG A 203 -7.66 8.74 -8.99
C ARG A 203 -7.91 9.39 -10.33
N HIS A 204 -8.56 10.54 -10.30
CA HIS A 204 -8.63 11.40 -11.49
C HIS A 204 -7.30 12.11 -11.64
N THR A 205 -6.66 11.99 -12.80
CA THR A 205 -5.41 12.71 -13.07
C THR A 205 -5.55 13.49 -14.36
N ARG A 206 -4.85 14.63 -14.45
CA ARG A 206 -4.60 15.26 -15.75
C ARG A 206 -3.37 14.58 -16.32
N ARG A 207 -3.43 14.19 -17.60
CA ARG A 207 -2.32 13.53 -18.32
C ARG A 207 -0.99 14.19 -17.93
N PRO A 208 0.00 13.44 -17.38
CA PRO A 208 1.32 14.01 -17.14
C PRO A 208 1.87 14.51 -18.48
N PRO A 209 2.43 15.73 -18.56
CA PRO A 209 2.98 16.23 -19.81
C PRO A 209 4.06 15.25 -20.32
N PRO A 210 4.13 14.98 -21.64
CA PRO A 210 5.22 14.19 -22.18
C PRO A 210 6.54 14.86 -21.77
N ARG A 211 7.44 14.10 -21.15
CA ARG A 211 8.81 14.58 -20.94
C ARG A 211 9.47 14.67 -22.32
N THR A 212 9.66 15.91 -22.79
CA THR A 212 10.50 16.27 -23.93
C THR A 212 11.96 15.99 -23.64
#